data_AF-A0A1Q7KFN0-F1
#
_entry.id   AF-A0A1Q7KFN0-F1
#
_cell.length_a   1.000
_cell.length_b   1.000
_cell.length_c   1.000
_cell.angle_alpha   90.00
_cell.angle_beta   90.00
_cell.angle_gamma   90.00
#
_symmetry.space_group_name_H-M   'P 1'
#
loop_
_entity.id
_entity.type
_entity.pdbx_description
1 polymer ?
#
loop_
_entity_poly.entity_id
_entity_poly.type
_entity_poly.pdbx_seq_one_letter_code
_entity_poly.pdbx_strand_id
1 'polypeptide(L)'
;SRARVSDPAKYLHGIGIAKMSIPDTYQDSSVLAANAIFELIERNNLSPANIARIDIATETGVDESKPVAAYVHGMLEQKYGKGALKKTSGVEYKFACVSTADALESSLDWAWAGRANGRSSIVCSTDIAKYPLNTPGESTQGAGAVALLVREEPRLLSFDNVIGTYMEDEDDFWRPLFSTTAVVHGKHSEKCYLKAMEGAVDDWAEQAEAAKLIKAGPGESLVDHVGPMSFHVPYPKMAEKGFAYLLRHFWRGLLRWTEVTQKIGPEPKATSFRKREDFEKAESDYMRHFMETPQFQKEYLDKVADGLIHAKES
;
A
#
# COMPACT_ATOMS: atom_id res chain seq x y z
N SER A 1 -12.85 20.14 8.80
CA SER A 1 -12.56 21.55 8.51
C SER A 1 -13.27 22.52 9.46
N ARG A 2 -14.61 22.65 9.41
CA ARG A 2 -15.37 23.64 10.22
C ARG A 2 -15.13 23.53 11.73
N ALA A 3 -15.21 22.32 12.29
CA ALA A 3 -14.94 22.09 13.72
C ALA A 3 -13.47 22.36 14.13
N ARG A 4 -12.54 22.43 13.16
CA ARG A 4 -11.10 22.69 13.36
C ARG A 4 -10.69 24.09 12.87
N VAL A 5 -11.65 24.95 12.51
CA VAL A 5 -11.41 26.31 11.97
C VAL A 5 -10.34 26.33 10.88
N SER A 6 -10.43 25.38 9.94
CA SER A 6 -9.48 25.21 8.83
C SER A 6 -10.19 25.26 7.49
N ASP A 7 -9.48 25.75 6.47
CA ASP A 7 -9.96 25.80 5.09
C ASP A 7 -10.24 24.37 4.56
N PRO A 8 -11.48 24.05 4.13
CA PRO A 8 -11.80 22.78 3.49
C PRO A 8 -10.89 22.42 2.31
N ALA A 9 -10.39 23.41 1.55
CA ALA A 9 -9.53 23.18 0.38
C ALA A 9 -8.24 22.44 0.75
N LYS A 10 -7.73 22.62 1.98
CA LYS A 10 -6.56 21.90 2.49
C LYS A 10 -6.76 20.38 2.46
N TYR A 11 -7.98 19.91 2.74
CA TYR A 11 -8.28 18.49 2.81
C TYR A 11 -8.66 17.94 1.43
N LEU A 12 -9.61 18.61 0.77
CA LEU A 12 -10.17 18.15 -0.50
C LEU A 12 -9.17 18.25 -1.66
N HIS A 13 -8.36 19.31 -1.71
CA HIS A 13 -7.40 19.53 -2.79
C HIS A 13 -5.95 19.27 -2.38
N GLY A 14 -5.59 19.59 -1.14
CA GLY A 14 -4.23 19.41 -0.65
C GLY A 14 -3.81 17.95 -0.51
N ILE A 15 -4.60 17.16 0.23
CA ILE A 15 -4.34 15.74 0.47
C ILE A 15 -5.28 14.80 -0.31
N GLY A 16 -6.43 15.31 -0.75
CA GLY A 16 -7.40 14.56 -1.57
C GLY A 16 -8.44 13.78 -0.79
N ILE A 17 -8.63 14.06 0.50
CA ILE A 17 -9.48 13.28 1.40
C ILE A 17 -10.84 13.99 1.56
N ALA A 18 -11.92 13.32 1.16
CA ALA A 18 -13.29 13.82 1.36
C ALA A 18 -13.94 13.33 2.65
N LYS A 19 -13.63 12.11 3.08
CA LYS A 19 -14.18 11.44 4.26
C LYS A 19 -13.11 10.59 4.94
N MET A 20 -13.39 10.17 6.17
CA MET A 20 -12.53 9.25 6.92
C MET A 20 -13.41 8.33 7.76
N SER A 21 -13.04 7.06 7.82
CA SER A 21 -13.71 6.07 8.65
C SER A 21 -13.05 5.99 10.02
N ILE A 22 -13.85 5.97 11.09
CA ILE A 22 -13.41 5.80 12.47
C ILE A 22 -14.17 4.61 13.05
N PRO A 23 -13.50 3.68 13.75
CA PRO A 23 -14.16 2.53 14.34
C PRO A 23 -15.07 2.98 15.49
N ASP A 24 -16.17 2.25 15.70
CA ASP A 24 -16.98 2.42 16.90
C ASP A 24 -16.24 1.90 18.14
N THR A 25 -16.73 2.26 19.33
CA THR A 25 -16.19 1.92 20.66
C THR A 25 -15.98 0.42 20.86
N TYR A 26 -16.74 -0.43 20.15
CA TYR A 26 -16.68 -1.88 20.26
C TYR A 26 -15.99 -2.56 19.06
N GLN A 27 -15.26 -1.80 18.25
CA GLN A 27 -14.53 -2.31 17.09
C GLN A 27 -13.03 -2.06 17.26
N ASP A 28 -12.27 -3.15 17.31
CA ASP A 28 -10.81 -3.13 17.16
C ASP A 28 -10.40 -3.80 15.82
N SER A 29 -9.10 -3.86 15.55
CA SER A 29 -8.54 -4.53 14.37
C SER A 29 -8.98 -5.99 14.25
N SER A 30 -9.15 -6.70 15.37
CA SER A 30 -9.61 -8.09 15.37
C SER A 30 -11.05 -8.19 14.87
N VAL A 31 -11.94 -7.31 15.33
CA VAL A 31 -13.35 -7.28 14.91
C VAL A 31 -13.46 -6.90 13.42
N LEU A 32 -12.68 -5.91 12.98
CA LEU A 32 -12.64 -5.50 11.57
C LEU A 32 -12.19 -6.66 10.67
N ALA A 33 -11.09 -7.35 11.01
CA ALA A 33 -10.63 -8.52 10.28
C ALA A 33 -11.65 -9.66 10.28
N ALA A 34 -12.25 -9.99 11.43
CA ALA A 34 -13.23 -11.07 11.52
C ALA A 34 -14.44 -10.81 10.62
N ASN A 35 -14.93 -9.57 10.54
CA ASN A 35 -16.04 -9.21 9.65
C ASN A 35 -15.65 -9.33 8.17
N ALA A 36 -14.48 -8.82 7.77
CA ALA A 36 -14.00 -8.91 6.39
C ALA A 36 -13.83 -10.37 5.94
N ILE A 37 -13.27 -11.22 6.82
CA ILE A 37 -13.06 -12.64 6.54
C ILE A 37 -14.40 -13.40 6.50
N PHE A 38 -15.31 -13.11 7.44
CA PHE A 38 -16.66 -13.68 7.43
C PHE A 38 -17.38 -13.36 6.12
N GLU A 39 -17.38 -12.10 5.70
CA GLU A 39 -17.99 -11.67 4.44
C GLU A 39 -17.36 -12.37 3.23
N LEU A 40 -16.04 -12.53 3.20
CA LEU A 40 -15.33 -13.27 2.16
C LEU A 40 -15.75 -14.74 2.11
N ILE A 41 -15.84 -15.41 3.27
CA ILE A 41 -16.25 -16.82 3.38
C ILE A 41 -17.67 -17.00 2.86
N GLU A 42 -18.62 -16.17 3.32
CA GLU A 42 -20.02 -16.24 2.93
C GLU A 42 -20.20 -15.97 1.43
N ARG A 43 -19.58 -14.91 0.89
CA ARG A 43 -19.71 -14.54 -0.54
C ARG A 43 -19.13 -15.59 -1.49
N ASN A 44 -18.15 -16.36 -1.04
CA ASN A 44 -17.51 -17.41 -1.84
C ASN A 44 -18.01 -18.81 -1.47
N ASN A 45 -19.00 -18.93 -0.57
CA ASN A 45 -19.53 -20.19 -0.06
C ASN A 45 -18.41 -21.17 0.36
N LEU A 46 -17.42 -20.66 1.11
CA LEU A 46 -16.27 -21.45 1.52
C LEU A 46 -16.62 -22.29 2.75
N SER A 47 -16.31 -23.58 2.71
CA SER A 47 -16.32 -24.40 3.91
C SER A 47 -15.09 -24.06 4.78
N PRO A 48 -15.25 -23.79 6.09
CA PRO A 48 -14.13 -23.61 7.01
C PRO A 48 -13.08 -24.74 6.96
N ALA A 49 -13.53 -25.97 6.71
CA ALA A 49 -12.63 -27.13 6.56
C ALA A 49 -11.65 -26.99 5.39
N ASN A 50 -12.00 -26.21 4.36
CA ASN A 50 -11.18 -25.99 3.17
C ASN A 50 -10.21 -24.80 3.31
N ILE A 51 -10.19 -24.11 4.46
CA ILE A 51 -9.31 -22.96 4.71
C ILE A 51 -8.11 -23.43 5.52
N ALA A 52 -6.92 -23.46 4.93
CA ALA A 52 -5.68 -23.92 5.56
C ALA A 52 -5.05 -22.90 6.50
N ARG A 53 -5.17 -21.63 6.17
CA ARG A 53 -4.52 -20.54 6.90
C ARG A 53 -5.35 -19.27 6.83
N ILE A 54 -5.34 -18.53 7.93
CA ILE A 54 -5.89 -17.17 8.07
C ILE A 54 -4.77 -16.33 8.69
N ASP A 55 -4.02 -15.66 7.84
CA ASP A 55 -2.90 -14.81 8.25
C ASP A 55 -3.35 -13.35 8.30
N ILE A 56 -2.98 -12.64 9.37
CA ILE A 56 -3.36 -11.25 9.59
C ILE A 56 -2.14 -10.36 9.44
N ALA A 57 -2.22 -9.34 8.61
CA ALA A 57 -1.24 -8.27 8.50
C ALA A 57 -1.79 -7.00 9.17
N THR A 58 -1.09 -6.49 10.17
CA THR A 58 -1.53 -5.32 10.93
C THR A 58 -0.38 -4.64 11.65
N GLU A 59 -0.43 -3.31 11.73
CA GLU A 59 0.36 -2.52 12.68
C GLU A 59 -0.44 -2.13 13.94
N THR A 60 -1.68 -2.58 14.03
CA THR A 60 -2.64 -2.32 15.13
C THR A 60 -2.94 -3.61 15.89
N GLY A 61 -1.90 -4.31 16.32
CA GLY A 61 -2.04 -5.47 17.21
C GLY A 61 -2.70 -5.10 18.55
N VAL A 62 -3.45 -6.04 19.11
CA VAL A 62 -4.20 -5.85 20.39
C VAL A 62 -3.52 -6.50 21.59
N ASP A 63 -2.52 -7.35 21.34
CA ASP A 63 -1.73 -8.08 22.34
C ASP A 63 -0.31 -8.28 21.79
N GLU A 64 0.69 -8.36 22.67
CA GLU A 64 2.10 -8.49 22.28
C GLU A 64 2.51 -9.93 21.95
N SER A 65 1.74 -10.92 22.40
CA SER A 65 2.04 -12.34 22.23
C SER A 65 0.94 -13.09 21.48
N LYS A 66 -0.33 -12.83 21.82
CA LYS A 66 -1.45 -13.49 21.18
C LYS A 66 -1.80 -12.76 19.87
N PRO A 67 -1.63 -13.40 18.69
CA PRO A 67 -1.87 -12.72 17.42
C PRO A 67 -3.36 -12.40 17.22
N VAL A 68 -3.65 -11.32 16.50
CA VAL A 68 -5.02 -10.97 16.05
C VAL A 68 -5.71 -12.16 15.38
N ALA A 69 -4.96 -12.99 14.64
CA ALA A 69 -5.45 -14.23 14.03
C ALA A 69 -6.18 -15.15 15.03
N ALA A 70 -5.68 -15.28 16.27
CA ALA A 70 -6.30 -16.13 17.28
C ALA A 70 -7.66 -15.57 17.76
N TYR A 71 -7.81 -14.25 17.86
CA TYR A 71 -9.08 -13.61 18.18
C TYR A 71 -10.09 -13.79 17.04
N VAL A 72 -9.63 -13.59 15.79
CA VAL A 72 -10.42 -13.82 14.57
C VAL A 72 -10.95 -15.26 14.52
N HIS A 73 -10.09 -16.27 14.76
CA HIS A 73 -10.53 -17.66 14.82
C HIS A 73 -11.66 -17.87 15.84
N GLY A 74 -11.49 -17.34 17.05
CA GLY A 74 -12.51 -17.44 18.10
C GLY A 74 -13.85 -16.80 17.71
N MET A 75 -13.82 -15.67 17.01
CA MET A 75 -15.04 -15.01 16.51
C MET A 75 -15.71 -15.77 15.37
N LEU A 76 -14.94 -16.29 14.41
CA LEU A 76 -15.48 -17.09 13.31
C LEU A 76 -16.07 -18.42 13.81
N GLU A 77 -15.46 -19.06 14.81
CA GLU A 77 -16.01 -20.30 15.41
C GLU A 77 -17.35 -20.08 16.14
N GLN A 78 -17.66 -18.86 16.59
CA GLN A 78 -19.00 -18.54 17.11
C GLN A 78 -20.07 -18.62 16.01
N LYS A 79 -19.70 -18.45 14.74
CA LYS A 79 -20.60 -18.57 13.58
C LYS A 79 -20.61 -19.97 12.99
N TYR A 80 -19.44 -20.56 12.79
CA TYR A 80 -19.29 -21.84 12.09
C TYR A 80 -19.26 -23.06 13.00
N GLY A 81 -19.25 -22.86 14.31
CA GLY A 81 -19.22 -23.93 15.31
C GLY A 81 -17.84 -24.13 15.94
N LYS A 82 -17.86 -24.50 17.22
CA LYS A 82 -16.64 -24.71 18.01
C LYS A 82 -15.75 -25.77 17.37
N GLY A 83 -14.50 -25.42 17.11
CA GLY A 83 -13.50 -26.29 16.51
C GLY A 83 -13.53 -26.37 14.98
N ALA A 84 -14.39 -25.60 14.29
CA ALA A 84 -14.47 -25.58 12.83
C ALA A 84 -13.15 -25.15 12.15
N LEU A 85 -12.30 -24.40 12.86
CA LEU A 85 -11.03 -23.87 12.35
C LEU A 85 -9.81 -24.49 13.05
N LYS A 86 -9.96 -25.62 13.77
CA LYS A 86 -8.83 -26.30 14.46
C LYS A 86 -7.69 -26.74 13.54
N LYS A 87 -7.96 -26.93 12.25
CA LYS A 87 -6.96 -27.32 11.23
C LYS A 87 -6.55 -26.14 10.35
N THR A 88 -6.82 -24.92 10.80
CA THR A 88 -6.46 -23.68 10.13
C THR A 88 -5.36 -23.02 10.95
N SER A 89 -4.20 -22.75 10.35
CA SER A 89 -3.15 -21.98 11.01
C SER A 89 -3.44 -20.48 10.90
N GLY A 90 -2.74 -19.65 11.66
CA GLY A 90 -2.78 -18.20 11.49
C GLY A 90 -1.71 -17.53 12.31
N VAL A 91 -1.01 -16.58 11.71
CA VAL A 91 -0.03 -15.72 12.39
C VAL A 91 -0.35 -14.25 12.17
N GLU A 92 0.34 -13.38 12.91
CA GLU A 92 0.31 -11.93 12.72
C GLU A 92 1.61 -11.48 12.08
N TYR A 93 1.52 -10.78 10.95
CA TYR A 93 2.63 -10.07 10.30
C TYR A 93 2.57 -8.61 10.71
N LYS A 94 3.71 -8.06 11.15
CA LYS A 94 3.81 -6.66 11.58
C LYS A 94 5.05 -6.02 10.96
N PHE A 95 4.79 -5.09 10.06
CA PHE A 95 5.75 -4.12 9.54
C PHE A 95 4.95 -3.00 8.88
N ALA A 96 4.59 -1.99 9.69
CA ALA A 96 3.79 -0.83 9.27
C ALA A 96 2.69 -1.22 8.27
N CYS A 97 2.53 -0.43 7.20
CA CYS A 97 1.57 -0.68 6.12
C CYS A 97 2.01 -1.77 5.11
N VAL A 98 3.24 -2.28 5.16
CA VAL A 98 3.79 -3.18 4.11
C VAL A 98 3.50 -4.66 4.37
N SER A 99 3.30 -5.06 5.63
CA SER A 99 3.16 -6.47 6.05
C SER A 99 2.11 -7.32 5.32
N THR A 100 1.15 -6.71 4.63
CA THR A 100 0.20 -7.44 3.77
C THR A 100 0.89 -8.08 2.57
N ALA A 101 1.91 -7.41 2.01
CA ALA A 101 2.74 -7.95 0.94
C ALA A 101 3.46 -9.22 1.42
N ASP A 102 4.17 -9.16 2.56
CA ASP A 102 4.85 -10.32 3.14
C ASP A 102 3.90 -11.49 3.44
N ALA A 103 2.71 -11.19 3.98
CA ALA A 103 1.70 -12.21 4.25
C ALA A 103 1.16 -12.86 2.96
N LEU A 104 1.02 -12.07 1.89
CA LEU A 104 0.64 -12.54 0.57
C LEU A 104 1.74 -13.39 -0.05
N GLU A 105 3.00 -12.94 -0.03
CA GLU A 105 4.16 -13.69 -0.51
C GLU A 105 4.29 -15.05 0.19
N SER A 106 4.22 -15.06 1.52
CA SER A 106 4.22 -16.31 2.31
C SER A 106 3.05 -17.25 1.95
N SER A 107 1.90 -16.70 1.55
CA SER A 107 0.75 -17.48 1.06
C SER A 107 0.95 -17.99 -0.37
N LEU A 108 1.57 -17.20 -1.24
CA LEU A 108 1.92 -17.60 -2.61
C LEU A 108 2.98 -18.69 -2.59
N ASP A 109 4.07 -18.52 -1.84
CA ASP A 109 5.13 -19.53 -1.67
C ASP A 109 4.58 -20.84 -1.10
N TRP A 110 3.68 -20.76 -0.12
CA TRP A 110 3.02 -21.94 0.41
C TRP A 110 2.19 -22.68 -0.65
N ALA A 111 1.48 -21.95 -1.51
CA ALA A 111 0.70 -22.51 -2.61
C ALA A 111 1.61 -23.08 -3.71
N TRP A 112 2.60 -22.32 -4.18
CA TRP A 112 3.56 -22.75 -5.21
C TRP A 112 4.42 -23.95 -4.78
N ALA A 113 4.69 -24.11 -3.48
CA ALA A 113 5.34 -25.29 -2.94
C ALA A 113 4.43 -26.56 -2.93
N GLY A 114 3.19 -26.47 -3.41
CA GLY A 114 2.21 -27.56 -3.43
C GLY A 114 1.69 -27.94 -2.04
N ARG A 115 1.92 -27.10 -1.02
CA ARG A 115 1.46 -27.36 0.35
C ARG A 115 0.00 -26.96 0.58
N ALA A 116 -0.63 -26.32 -0.41
CA ALA A 116 -2.04 -26.00 -0.36
C ALA A 116 -2.92 -27.25 -0.38
N ASN A 117 -2.54 -28.29 -1.14
CA ASN A 117 -3.24 -29.57 -1.18
C ASN A 117 -4.76 -29.38 -1.35
N GLY A 118 -5.15 -28.51 -2.30
CA GLY A 118 -6.55 -28.15 -2.59
C GLY A 118 -7.23 -27.22 -1.58
N ARG A 119 -6.58 -26.82 -0.49
CA ARG A 119 -7.10 -25.85 0.49
C ARG A 119 -6.69 -24.43 0.13
N SER A 120 -7.45 -23.45 0.61
CA SER A 120 -7.22 -22.03 0.36
C SER A 120 -6.53 -21.34 1.54
N SER A 121 -5.83 -20.25 1.27
CA SER A 121 -5.33 -19.31 2.28
C SER A 121 -6.18 -18.04 2.28
N ILE A 122 -6.33 -17.42 3.44
CA ILE A 122 -6.89 -16.08 3.58
C ILE A 122 -5.81 -15.18 4.19
N VAL A 123 -5.49 -14.09 3.51
CA VAL A 123 -4.64 -13.01 4.03
C VAL A 123 -5.55 -11.83 4.32
N CYS A 124 -5.54 -11.29 5.54
CA CYS A 124 -6.34 -10.13 5.89
C CYS A 124 -5.45 -8.99 6.38
N SER A 125 -5.52 -7.86 5.70
CA SER A 125 -5.00 -6.60 6.22
C SER A 125 -6.05 -5.97 7.12
N THR A 126 -5.67 -5.45 8.28
CA THR A 126 -6.57 -4.67 9.14
C THR A 126 -5.81 -3.64 9.94
N ASP A 127 -6.32 -2.41 10.02
CA ASP A 127 -5.67 -1.37 10.81
C ASP A 127 -6.63 -0.30 11.31
N ILE A 128 -6.20 0.36 12.40
CA ILE A 128 -6.77 1.60 12.90
C ILE A 128 -5.63 2.62 12.96
N ALA A 129 -5.54 3.44 11.92
CA ALA A 129 -4.56 4.51 11.83
C ALA A 129 -4.97 5.66 12.76
N LYS A 130 -4.13 5.95 13.75
CA LYS A 130 -4.42 6.94 14.80
C LYS A 130 -3.23 7.88 15.04
N TYR A 131 -3.53 9.18 15.04
CA TYR A 131 -2.58 10.25 15.34
C TYR A 131 -3.09 11.08 16.53
N PRO A 132 -2.21 11.85 17.19
CA PRO A 132 -2.68 12.76 18.23
C PRO A 132 -3.60 13.84 17.65
N LEU A 133 -4.59 14.26 18.43
CA LEU A 133 -5.51 15.31 18.01
C LEU A 133 -4.77 16.63 17.76
N ASN A 134 -5.29 17.42 16.83
CA ASN A 134 -4.73 18.69 16.37
C ASN A 134 -3.33 18.59 15.76
N THR A 135 -2.94 17.40 15.27
CA THR A 135 -1.70 17.23 14.50
C THR A 135 -1.99 17.24 13.00
N PRO A 136 -0.98 17.51 12.14
CA PRO A 136 -1.15 17.40 10.70
C PRO A 136 -1.63 16.02 10.22
N GLY A 137 -1.26 14.93 10.92
CA GLY A 137 -1.66 13.56 10.59
C GLY A 137 -3.08 13.19 11.03
N GLU A 138 -3.74 13.98 11.88
CA GLU A 138 -5.11 13.67 12.35
C GLU A 138 -6.10 13.48 11.17
N SER A 139 -5.94 14.27 10.11
CA SER A 139 -6.80 14.19 8.93
C SER A 139 -6.49 13.05 7.97
N THR A 140 -5.43 12.28 8.23
CA THR A 140 -5.06 11.07 7.46
C THR A 140 -5.30 9.80 8.28
N GLN A 141 -6.11 9.88 9.33
CA GLN A 141 -6.59 8.72 10.08
C GLN A 141 -7.61 7.93 9.26
N GLY A 142 -7.75 6.66 9.61
CA GLY A 142 -8.70 5.75 8.98
C GLY A 142 -8.73 4.42 9.72
N ALA A 143 -9.75 3.62 9.44
CA ALA A 143 -9.80 2.24 9.89
C ALA A 143 -10.49 1.37 8.85
N GLY A 144 -10.04 0.13 8.75
CA GLY A 144 -10.61 -0.83 7.80
C GLY A 144 -9.97 -2.21 7.88
N ALA A 145 -10.53 -3.13 7.10
CA ALA A 145 -9.94 -4.43 6.86
C ALA A 145 -10.27 -4.89 5.43
N VAL A 146 -9.33 -5.61 4.82
CA VAL A 146 -9.48 -6.23 3.50
C VAL A 146 -8.98 -7.66 3.60
N ALA A 147 -9.82 -8.61 3.20
CA ALA A 147 -9.47 -10.03 3.14
C ALA A 147 -9.28 -10.47 1.70
N LEU A 148 -8.18 -11.18 1.44
CA LEU A 148 -7.80 -11.74 0.15
C LEU A 148 -7.84 -13.26 0.21
N LEU A 149 -8.53 -13.89 -0.74
CA LEU A 149 -8.57 -15.34 -0.89
C LEU A 149 -7.46 -15.79 -1.86
N VAL A 150 -6.50 -16.54 -1.36
CA VAL A 150 -5.38 -17.07 -2.15
C VAL A 150 -5.60 -18.56 -2.43
N ARG A 151 -5.49 -18.96 -3.70
CA ARG A 151 -5.73 -20.31 -4.21
C ARG A 151 -4.75 -20.63 -5.32
N GLU A 152 -4.45 -21.92 -5.51
CA GLU A 152 -3.65 -22.40 -6.66
C GLU A 152 -4.32 -22.07 -8.00
N GLU A 153 -5.66 -22.10 -8.05
CA GLU A 153 -6.47 -21.74 -9.23
C GLU A 153 -7.27 -20.45 -8.96
N PRO A 154 -6.66 -19.26 -9.06
CA PRO A 154 -7.33 -17.99 -8.79
C PRO A 154 -8.29 -17.61 -9.92
N ARG A 155 -9.37 -16.87 -9.58
CA ARG A 155 -10.37 -16.38 -10.55
C ARG A 155 -10.13 -14.95 -11.03
N LEU A 156 -9.31 -14.19 -10.31
CA LEU A 156 -9.18 -12.74 -10.49
C LEU A 156 -7.80 -12.33 -10.95
N LEU A 157 -6.76 -12.73 -10.21
CA LEU A 157 -5.38 -12.33 -10.43
C LEU A 157 -4.44 -13.49 -10.11
N SER A 158 -3.45 -13.70 -10.97
CA SER A 158 -2.29 -14.56 -10.73
C SER A 158 -1.04 -13.70 -10.62
N PHE A 159 -0.05 -14.18 -9.87
CA PHE A 159 1.23 -13.50 -9.69
C PHE A 159 2.33 -14.26 -10.44
N ASP A 160 3.24 -13.52 -11.08
CA ASP A 160 4.52 -14.06 -11.51
C ASP A 160 5.43 -14.28 -10.30
N ASN A 161 6.49 -15.05 -10.48
CA ASN A 161 7.46 -15.38 -9.43
C ASN A 161 8.56 -14.31 -9.26
N VAL A 162 8.25 -13.05 -9.54
CA VAL A 162 9.18 -11.92 -9.45
C VAL A 162 8.61 -10.85 -8.53
N ILE A 163 9.35 -10.56 -7.47
CA ILE A 163 9.00 -9.60 -6.43
C ILE A 163 10.24 -8.75 -6.15
N GLY A 164 10.10 -7.44 -6.25
CA GLY A 164 11.15 -6.50 -5.89
C GLY A 164 11.02 -6.05 -4.45
N THR A 165 12.14 -5.94 -3.75
CA THR A 165 12.17 -5.57 -2.33
C THR A 165 13.21 -4.49 -2.07
N TYR A 166 12.87 -3.58 -1.18
CA TYR A 166 13.81 -2.61 -0.62
C TYR A 166 13.53 -2.41 0.85
N MET A 167 14.58 -2.44 1.67
CA MET A 167 14.49 -2.18 3.10
C MET A 167 15.71 -1.36 3.54
N GLU A 168 15.45 -0.38 4.40
CA GLU A 168 16.47 0.45 5.04
C GLU A 168 16.01 0.79 6.45
N ASP A 169 16.96 0.96 7.37
CA ASP A 169 16.70 1.38 8.73
C ASP A 169 16.47 2.90 8.78
N GLU A 170 15.23 3.31 9.01
CA GLU A 170 14.80 4.71 9.02
C GLU A 170 13.76 4.94 10.12
N ASP A 171 13.92 6.02 10.88
CA ASP A 171 12.96 6.47 11.90
C ASP A 171 11.98 7.49 11.29
N ASP A 172 11.27 7.14 10.24
CA ASP A 172 10.34 8.04 9.56
C ASP A 172 8.93 7.98 10.15
N PHE A 173 8.46 6.76 10.47
CA PHE A 173 7.17 6.49 11.08
C PHE A 173 7.25 5.27 12.00
N TRP A 174 6.81 5.43 13.25
CA TRP A 174 6.74 4.29 14.18
C TRP A 174 5.70 4.50 15.26
N ARG A 175 5.32 3.40 15.92
CA ARG A 175 4.43 3.41 17.08
C ARG A 175 5.16 2.82 18.29
N PRO A 176 5.55 3.64 19.29
CA PRO A 176 6.11 3.11 20.52
C PRO A 176 5.14 2.15 21.22
N LEU A 177 5.66 1.10 21.87
CA LEU A 177 4.85 0.05 22.52
C LEU A 177 3.84 0.59 23.54
N PHE A 178 4.19 1.69 24.22
CA PHE A 178 3.33 2.34 25.21
C PHE A 178 2.34 3.36 24.61
N SER A 179 2.31 3.53 23.29
CA SER A 179 1.53 4.56 22.60
C SER A 179 0.47 3.95 21.69
N THR A 180 -0.75 4.51 21.74
CA THR A 180 -1.82 4.18 20.77
C THR A 180 -1.78 5.05 19.52
N THR A 181 -0.88 6.05 19.47
CA THR A 181 -0.71 6.95 18.32
C THR A 181 0.70 6.85 17.77
N ALA A 182 0.83 6.98 16.46
CA ALA A 182 2.12 6.97 15.80
C ALA A 182 2.91 8.28 16.02
N VAL A 183 4.24 8.16 15.99
CA VAL A 183 5.19 9.26 15.80
C VAL A 183 5.55 9.28 14.32
N VAL A 184 5.51 10.47 13.71
CA VAL A 184 5.70 10.61 12.27
C VAL A 184 6.50 11.86 11.94
N HIS A 185 7.46 11.71 11.03
CA HIS A 185 8.21 12.79 10.42
C HIS A 185 7.76 12.99 8.97
N GLY A 186 6.55 13.52 8.76
CA GLY A 186 5.84 13.42 7.47
C GLY A 186 6.65 13.76 6.20
N LYS A 187 7.43 14.85 6.20
CA LYS A 187 8.30 15.18 5.03
C LYS A 187 9.44 14.18 4.82
N HIS A 188 9.97 13.59 5.90
CA HIS A 188 10.97 12.54 5.85
C HIS A 188 10.32 11.23 5.37
N SER A 189 9.16 10.87 5.93
CA SER A 189 8.39 9.68 5.51
C SER A 189 8.02 9.69 4.03
N GLU A 190 7.63 10.84 3.48
CA GLU A 190 7.40 10.97 2.03
C GLU A 190 8.65 10.63 1.20
N LYS A 191 9.84 11.03 1.67
CA LYS A 191 11.11 10.73 0.98
C LYS A 191 11.50 9.28 1.14
N CYS A 192 11.37 8.72 2.34
CA CYS A 192 11.62 7.30 2.60
C CYS A 192 10.71 6.42 1.73
N TYR A 193 9.42 6.74 1.63
CA TYR A 193 8.49 6.05 0.74
C TYR A 193 8.94 6.09 -0.72
N LEU A 194 9.27 7.27 -1.26
CA LEU A 194 9.68 7.41 -2.66
C LEU A 194 10.99 6.67 -2.95
N LYS A 195 11.95 6.71 -2.03
CA LYS A 195 13.23 5.98 -2.12
C LYS A 195 13.01 4.47 -2.07
N ALA A 196 12.20 3.98 -1.14
CA ALA A 196 11.90 2.56 -1.01
C ALA A 196 11.13 2.03 -2.22
N MET A 197 10.19 2.81 -2.75
CA MET A 197 9.47 2.48 -3.98
C MET A 197 10.42 2.42 -5.19
N GLU A 198 11.32 3.39 -5.36
CA GLU A 198 12.32 3.36 -6.44
C GLU A 198 13.20 2.12 -6.32
N GLY A 199 13.78 1.85 -5.16
CA GLY A 199 14.64 0.70 -4.95
C GLY A 199 13.93 -0.65 -5.12
N ALA A 200 12.68 -0.78 -4.64
CA ALA A 200 11.92 -2.00 -4.81
C ALA A 200 11.55 -2.24 -6.28
N VAL A 201 11.27 -1.17 -7.03
CA VAL A 201 10.97 -1.29 -8.45
C VAL A 201 12.23 -1.57 -9.27
N ASP A 202 13.40 -1.05 -8.88
CA ASP A 202 14.68 -1.41 -9.51
C ASP A 202 14.99 -2.90 -9.33
N ASP A 203 14.85 -3.44 -8.13
CA ASP A 203 15.02 -4.88 -7.87
C ASP A 203 14.01 -5.71 -8.67
N TRP A 204 12.74 -5.31 -8.70
CA TRP A 204 11.72 -5.97 -9.54
C TRP A 204 12.08 -5.92 -11.03
N ALA A 205 12.56 -4.78 -11.52
CA ALA A 205 12.92 -4.58 -12.92
C ALA A 205 14.06 -5.52 -13.35
N GLU A 206 15.13 -5.59 -12.55
CA GLU A 206 16.26 -6.49 -12.80
C GLU A 206 15.81 -7.96 -12.87
N GLN A 207 14.96 -8.38 -11.93
CA GLN A 207 14.43 -9.74 -11.90
C GLN A 207 13.47 -10.02 -13.06
N ALA A 208 12.60 -9.08 -13.42
CA ALA A 208 11.64 -9.24 -14.51
C ALA A 208 12.34 -9.38 -15.88
N GLU A 209 13.40 -8.61 -16.11
CA GLU A 209 14.24 -8.75 -17.31
C GLU A 209 15.00 -10.08 -17.33
N ALA A 210 15.59 -10.48 -16.19
CA ALA A 210 16.30 -11.75 -16.07
C ALA A 210 15.37 -12.96 -16.32
N ALA A 211 14.14 -12.89 -15.82
CA ALA A 211 13.08 -13.87 -16.04
C ALA A 211 12.44 -13.78 -17.45
N LYS A 212 12.80 -12.76 -18.24
CA LYS A 212 12.25 -12.46 -19.57
C LYS A 212 10.72 -12.26 -19.55
N LEU A 213 10.19 -11.74 -18.45
CA LEU A 213 8.77 -11.39 -18.33
C LEU A 213 8.46 -10.15 -19.16
N ILE A 214 9.38 -9.18 -19.16
CA ILE A 214 9.26 -7.92 -19.90
C ILE A 214 10.52 -7.73 -20.74
N LYS A 215 10.35 -7.21 -21.95
CA LYS A 215 11.46 -6.81 -22.81
C LYS A 215 11.13 -5.49 -23.49
N ALA A 216 11.61 -4.39 -22.90
CA ALA A 216 11.46 -3.06 -23.50
C ALA A 216 12.23 -2.95 -24.83
N GLY A 217 11.58 -2.42 -25.86
CA GLY A 217 12.20 -2.09 -27.13
C GLY A 217 12.95 -0.74 -27.10
N PRO A 218 13.64 -0.37 -28.19
CA PRO A 218 14.26 0.95 -28.31
C PRO A 218 13.24 2.08 -28.11
N GLY A 219 13.47 2.96 -27.14
CA GLY A 219 12.59 4.10 -26.84
C GLY A 219 11.44 3.79 -25.87
N GLU A 220 11.32 2.53 -25.43
CA GLU A 220 10.38 2.09 -24.42
C GLU A 220 11.04 1.99 -23.04
N SER A 221 10.21 2.02 -22.02
CA SER A 221 10.54 1.77 -20.62
C SER A 221 9.75 0.57 -20.11
N LEU A 222 10.19 -0.04 -19.01
CA LEU A 222 9.47 -1.18 -18.42
C LEU A 222 8.01 -0.83 -18.05
N VAL A 223 7.76 0.39 -17.59
CA VAL A 223 6.41 0.86 -17.24
C VAL A 223 5.45 0.91 -18.43
N ASP A 224 5.94 0.93 -19.68
CA ASP A 224 5.08 0.86 -20.87
C ASP A 224 4.44 -0.53 -21.03
N HIS A 225 5.07 -1.56 -20.48
CA HIS A 225 4.65 -2.96 -20.56
C HIS A 225 3.83 -3.41 -19.34
N VAL A 226 3.67 -2.55 -18.34
CA VAL A 226 2.88 -2.81 -17.13
C VAL A 226 1.51 -2.17 -17.27
N GLY A 227 0.45 -2.90 -16.89
CA GLY A 227 -0.93 -2.41 -16.89
C GLY A 227 -1.23 -1.43 -15.74
N PRO A 228 -2.47 -1.43 -15.22
CA PRO A 228 -2.83 -0.63 -14.04
C PRO A 228 -1.89 -0.89 -12.87
N MET A 229 -1.52 0.17 -12.16
CA MET A 229 -0.59 0.13 -11.02
C MET A 229 -1.31 0.53 -9.75
N SER A 230 -1.13 -0.30 -8.72
CA SER A 230 -1.64 -0.03 -7.37
C SER A 230 -0.50 0.43 -6.46
N PHE A 231 -0.81 1.39 -5.59
CA PHE A 231 0.13 1.96 -4.63
C PHE A 231 -0.44 1.85 -3.22
N HIS A 232 0.42 1.88 -2.20
CA HIS A 232 -0.04 2.22 -0.87
C HIS A 232 -0.49 3.69 -0.84
N VAL A 233 -1.69 3.95 -0.30
CA VAL A 233 -2.34 5.27 -0.36
C VAL A 233 -2.56 5.81 1.06
N PRO A 234 -1.54 6.41 1.72
CA PRO A 234 -1.75 7.08 3.00
C PRO A 234 -2.64 8.33 2.84
N TYR A 235 -2.64 8.92 1.64
CA TYR A 235 -3.61 9.90 1.15
C TYR A 235 -3.53 9.94 -0.40
N PRO A 236 -4.63 10.26 -1.12
CA PRO A 236 -4.66 10.14 -2.59
C PRO A 236 -3.55 10.85 -3.36
N LYS A 237 -3.12 12.04 -2.90
CA LYS A 237 -2.05 12.79 -3.56
C LYS A 237 -0.68 12.09 -3.46
N MET A 238 -0.48 11.19 -2.50
CA MET A 238 0.78 10.45 -2.36
C MET A 238 0.98 9.44 -3.49
N ALA A 239 -0.08 8.72 -3.88
CA ALA A 239 -0.01 7.77 -4.98
C ALA A 239 0.29 8.47 -6.31
N GLU A 240 -0.29 9.64 -6.55
CA GLU A 240 0.02 10.46 -7.73
C GLU A 240 1.48 10.92 -7.74
N LYS A 241 2.01 11.38 -6.60
CA LYS A 241 3.43 11.72 -6.45
C LYS A 241 4.34 10.51 -6.67
N GLY A 242 3.99 9.36 -6.10
CA GLY A 242 4.72 8.10 -6.27
C GLY A 242 4.80 7.70 -7.74
N PHE A 243 3.66 7.71 -8.43
CA PHE A 243 3.64 7.42 -9.86
C PHE A 243 4.44 8.44 -10.70
N ALA A 244 4.39 9.73 -10.36
CA ALA A 244 5.21 10.73 -11.03
C ALA A 244 6.72 10.48 -10.84
N TYR A 245 7.11 10.10 -9.63
CA TYR A 245 8.51 9.76 -9.31
C TYR A 245 8.96 8.53 -10.10
N LEU A 246 8.10 7.49 -10.17
CA LEU A 246 8.32 6.28 -10.95
C LEU A 246 8.49 6.57 -12.46
N LEU A 247 7.58 7.36 -13.05
CA LEU A 247 7.69 7.71 -14.46
C LEU A 247 8.96 8.53 -14.74
N ARG A 248 9.30 9.49 -13.88
CA ARG A 248 10.54 10.26 -14.00
C ARG A 248 11.76 9.34 -13.96
N HIS A 249 11.77 8.35 -13.06
CA HIS A 249 12.84 7.36 -12.96
C HIS A 249 13.03 6.58 -14.27
N PHE A 250 11.96 5.97 -14.79
CA PHE A 250 12.01 5.14 -15.99
C PHE A 250 12.13 5.88 -17.32
N TRP A 251 11.68 7.14 -17.38
CA TRP A 251 11.72 7.91 -18.63
C TRP A 251 13.03 8.62 -18.84
N ARG A 252 13.87 8.78 -17.81
CA ARG A 252 15.21 9.38 -17.95
C ARG A 252 15.99 8.66 -19.05
N GLY A 253 16.54 9.45 -19.97
CA GLY A 253 17.27 8.96 -21.15
C GLY A 253 16.39 8.69 -22.38
N LEU A 254 15.06 8.71 -22.27
CA LEU A 254 14.15 8.56 -23.41
C LEU A 254 13.83 9.90 -24.08
N LEU A 255 13.43 9.85 -25.36
CA LEU A 255 13.02 11.03 -26.12
C LEU A 255 11.85 11.76 -25.45
N ARG A 256 10.87 11.02 -24.93
CA ARG A 256 9.71 11.59 -24.21
C ARG A 256 10.12 12.44 -22.99
N TRP A 257 11.18 12.05 -22.28
CA TRP A 257 11.70 12.83 -21.15
C TRP A 257 12.41 14.09 -21.63
N THR A 258 13.12 14.00 -22.76
CA THR A 258 13.71 15.17 -23.41
C THR A 258 12.64 16.19 -23.78
N GLU A 259 11.51 15.76 -24.32
CA GLU A 259 10.37 16.64 -24.64
C GLU A 259 9.73 17.26 -23.39
N VAL A 260 9.62 16.50 -22.29
CA VAL A 260 9.11 17.01 -21.00
C VAL A 260 10.05 18.10 -20.47
N THR A 261 11.35 17.81 -20.38
CA THR A 261 12.36 18.75 -19.86
C THR A 261 12.51 20.01 -20.72
N GLN A 262 12.27 19.94 -22.04
CA GLN A 262 12.20 21.13 -22.89
C GLN A 262 11.02 22.05 -22.54
N LYS A 263 9.91 21.49 -22.05
CA LYS A 263 8.71 22.26 -21.67
C LYS A 263 8.79 22.83 -20.26
N ILE A 264 9.21 22.02 -19.29
CA ILE A 264 9.18 22.41 -17.86
C ILE A 264 10.54 22.87 -17.31
N GLY A 265 11.58 22.79 -18.13
CA GLY A 265 12.96 23.10 -17.75
C GLY A 265 13.75 21.86 -17.29
N PRO A 266 15.05 22.02 -17.03
CA PRO A 266 15.90 20.94 -16.55
C PRO A 266 15.57 20.55 -15.12
N GLU A 267 15.85 19.29 -14.77
CA GLU A 267 15.74 18.79 -13.39
C GLU A 267 16.64 19.61 -12.43
N PRO A 268 16.12 20.00 -11.25
CA PRO A 268 16.94 20.58 -10.19
C PRO A 268 18.05 19.62 -9.78
N LYS A 269 19.26 20.15 -9.56
CA LYS A 269 20.40 19.37 -9.07
C LYS A 269 20.78 19.87 -7.69
N ALA A 270 20.96 18.97 -6.73
CA ALA A 270 21.32 19.33 -5.35
C ALA A 270 22.59 20.22 -5.30
N THR A 271 23.56 19.96 -6.16
CA THR A 271 24.81 20.75 -6.28
C THR A 271 24.60 22.20 -6.71
N SER A 272 23.44 22.53 -7.28
CA SER A 272 23.09 23.89 -7.73
C SER A 272 22.53 24.76 -6.61
N PHE A 273 22.30 24.22 -5.41
CA PHE A 273 21.71 24.93 -4.28
C PHE A 273 22.65 24.96 -3.08
N ARG A 274 22.70 26.10 -2.39
CA ARG A 274 23.50 26.25 -1.15
C ARG A 274 22.81 25.67 0.07
N LYS A 275 21.48 25.75 0.09
CA LYS A 275 20.64 25.27 1.18
C LYS A 275 19.81 24.08 0.72
N ARG A 276 19.69 23.09 1.58
CA ARG A 276 18.91 21.89 1.30
C ARG A 276 17.43 22.23 1.12
N GLU A 277 16.90 23.17 1.89
CA GLU A 277 15.48 23.57 1.80
C GLU A 277 15.14 24.20 0.44
N ASP A 278 16.08 24.95 -0.15
CA ASP A 278 15.90 25.57 -1.46
C ASP A 278 15.84 24.50 -2.57
N PHE A 279 16.71 23.49 -2.48
CA PHE A 279 16.68 22.33 -3.38
C PHE A 279 15.37 21.55 -3.24
N GLU A 280 14.95 21.25 -2.01
CA GLU A 280 13.71 20.51 -1.76
C GLU A 280 12.47 21.24 -2.28
N LYS A 281 12.46 22.57 -2.17
CA LYS A 281 11.41 23.40 -2.77
C LYS A 281 11.44 23.31 -4.30
N ALA A 282 12.63 23.45 -4.90
CA ALA A 282 12.78 23.35 -6.35
C ALA A 282 12.36 21.97 -6.90
N GLU A 283 12.72 20.88 -6.22
CA GLU A 283 12.27 19.52 -6.56
C GLU A 283 10.75 19.39 -6.44
N SER A 284 10.15 19.92 -5.37
CA SER A 284 8.69 19.88 -5.20
C SER A 284 7.96 20.68 -6.28
N ASP A 285 8.47 21.86 -6.65
CA ASP A 285 7.90 22.69 -7.72
C ASP A 285 8.07 22.01 -9.09
N TYR A 286 9.22 21.39 -9.34
CA TYR A 286 9.49 20.62 -10.55
C TYR A 286 8.53 19.44 -10.71
N MET A 287 8.36 18.64 -9.65
CA MET A 287 7.41 17.53 -9.65
C MET A 287 5.98 17.99 -9.89
N ARG A 288 5.57 19.14 -9.33
CA ARG A 288 4.25 19.74 -9.62
C ARG A 288 4.09 20.05 -11.11
N HIS A 289 5.06 20.76 -11.72
CA HIS A 289 5.00 21.08 -13.14
C HIS A 289 5.03 19.82 -14.02
N PHE A 290 5.78 18.79 -13.63
CA PHE A 290 5.77 17.51 -14.35
C PHE A 290 4.39 16.84 -14.30
N MET A 291 3.77 16.78 -13.11
CA MET A 291 2.42 16.24 -12.96
C MET A 291 1.37 17.03 -13.76
N GLU A 292 1.59 18.31 -14.07
CA GLU A 292 0.68 19.11 -14.90
C GLU A 292 0.86 18.84 -16.41
N THR A 293 1.90 18.12 -16.82
CA THR A 293 2.14 17.86 -18.26
C THR A 293 1.10 16.89 -18.85
N PRO A 294 0.71 17.07 -20.13
CA PRO A 294 -0.19 16.13 -20.81
C PRO A 294 0.34 14.70 -20.84
N GLN A 295 1.67 14.53 -20.92
CA GLN A 295 2.31 13.22 -20.95
C GLN A 295 2.09 12.47 -19.62
N PHE A 296 2.31 13.14 -18.48
CA PHE A 296 2.02 12.53 -17.18
C PHE A 296 0.53 12.25 -17.00
N GLN A 297 -0.33 13.23 -17.29
CA GLN A 297 -1.78 13.11 -17.06
C GLN A 297 -2.39 11.94 -17.84
N LYS A 298 -1.91 11.70 -19.07
CA LYS A 298 -2.34 10.55 -19.87
C LYS A 298 -2.05 9.23 -19.15
N GLU A 299 -0.82 9.03 -18.69
CA GLU A 299 -0.40 7.79 -18.02
C GLU A 299 -1.07 7.62 -16.64
N TYR A 300 -1.23 8.72 -15.90
CA TYR A 300 -1.87 8.69 -14.59
C TYR A 300 -3.35 8.28 -14.71
N LEU A 301 -4.05 8.82 -15.69
CA LEU A 301 -5.46 8.46 -15.96
C LEU A 301 -5.59 7.02 -16.43
N ASP A 302 -4.66 6.52 -17.23
CA ASP A 302 -4.67 5.15 -17.75
C ASP A 302 -4.34 4.11 -16.66
N LYS A 303 -3.37 4.39 -15.80
CA LYS A 303 -2.77 3.35 -14.93
C LYS A 303 -3.12 3.46 -13.45
N VAL A 304 -3.47 4.66 -12.94
CA VAL A 304 -3.53 4.89 -11.49
C VAL A 304 -4.85 5.50 -11.02
N ALA A 305 -5.43 6.42 -11.79
CA ALA A 305 -6.54 7.26 -11.32
C ALA A 305 -7.75 6.46 -10.81
N ASP A 306 -8.13 5.39 -11.52
CA ASP A 306 -9.28 4.54 -11.17
C ASP A 306 -9.06 3.76 -9.87
N GLY A 307 -7.81 3.38 -9.56
CA GLY A 307 -7.45 2.73 -8.31
C GLY A 307 -7.63 3.63 -7.08
N LEU A 308 -7.76 4.94 -7.26
CA LEU A 308 -7.87 5.93 -6.18
C LEU A 308 -9.31 6.38 -5.90
N ILE A 309 -10.31 5.85 -6.60
CA ILE A 309 -11.72 6.25 -6.43
C ILE A 309 -12.16 6.07 -4.97
N HIS A 310 -11.92 4.89 -4.39
CA HIS A 310 -12.31 4.63 -3.00
C HIS A 310 -11.61 5.61 -2.05
N ALA A 311 -10.28 5.74 -2.13
CA ALA A 311 -9.50 6.62 -1.26
C ALA A 311 -9.88 8.12 -1.33
N LYS A 312 -10.50 8.56 -2.44
CA LYS A 312 -11.01 9.94 -2.60
C LYS A 312 -12.42 10.12 -2.03
N GLU A 313 -13.24 9.07 -2.05
CA GLU A 313 -14.68 9.14 -1.76
C GLU A 313 -15.10 8.58 -0.39
N SER A 314 -14.28 7.70 0.20
CA SER A 314 -14.55 6.93 1.42
C SER A 314 -13.99 7.56 2.69
#